data_AF-A0A812R5V3-F1
#
_entry.id   AF-A0A812R5V3-F1
#
_cell.length_a   1.000
_cell.length_b   1.000
_cell.length_c   1.000
_cell.angle_alpha   90.00
_cell.angle_beta   90.00
_cell.angle_gamma   90.00
#
_symmetry.space_group_name_H-M   'P 1'
#
loop_
_entity.id
_entity.type
_entity.pdbx_description
1 polymer ?
#
loop_
_entity_poly.entity_id
_entity_poly.type
_entity_poly.pdbx_seq_one_letter_code
_entity_poly.pdbx_strand_id
1 'polypeptide(L)'
;MALPEPLDLGFVVLTPQQREGGDLAELVLKAKDAELTDQGVTQMTDYIDRFLGYEGVQNGFSIVYDMRFLRVPSMKIVMRLAEWGRDPARTETFQRMNKACKVVVTEGLRTRLAKGILTTFFFVCPPVCDTYLLTAADQPESEGVYFAPPSQKTDEPEDPDAEEDENIQGGT
;
A
#
# COMPACT_ATOMS: atom_id res chain seq x y z
N MET A 1 -17.15 4.92 -15.61
CA MET A 1 -16.84 3.69 -16.36
C MET A 1 -16.56 2.56 -15.38
N ALA A 2 -16.80 1.31 -15.80
CA ALA A 2 -16.81 0.15 -14.90
C ALA A 2 -15.39 -0.34 -14.57
N LEU A 3 -15.20 -0.80 -13.34
CA LEU A 3 -14.03 -1.57 -12.91
C LEU A 3 -14.06 -2.98 -13.53
N PRO A 4 -12.94 -3.74 -13.56
CA PRO A 4 -12.97 -5.10 -14.08
C PRO A 4 -13.88 -6.02 -13.23
N GLU A 5 -14.36 -7.09 -13.84
CA GLU A 5 -15.04 -8.17 -13.11
C GLU A 5 -14.08 -8.86 -12.13
N PRO A 6 -14.54 -9.32 -10.95
CA PRO A 6 -13.72 -10.06 -10.01
C PRO A 6 -13.06 -11.30 -10.62
N LEU A 7 -11.86 -11.64 -10.14
CA LEU A 7 -11.11 -12.81 -10.57
C LEU A 7 -10.86 -13.76 -9.40
N ASP A 8 -11.30 -15.01 -9.54
CA ASP A 8 -11.04 -16.09 -8.59
C ASP A 8 -9.96 -17.03 -9.14
N LEU A 9 -8.84 -17.15 -8.42
CA LEU A 9 -7.72 -18.02 -8.79
C LEU A 9 -7.59 -19.26 -7.88
N GLY A 10 -8.62 -19.54 -7.08
CA GLY A 10 -8.66 -20.67 -6.14
C GLY A 10 -7.91 -20.41 -4.83
N PHE A 11 -6.78 -19.71 -4.85
CA PHE A 11 -6.01 -19.31 -3.65
C PHE A 11 -6.21 -17.84 -3.26
N VAL A 12 -6.76 -17.02 -4.16
CA VAL A 12 -7.07 -15.62 -3.92
C VAL A 12 -8.27 -15.22 -4.77
N VAL A 13 -9.09 -14.33 -4.25
CA VAL A 13 -10.12 -13.61 -5.02
C VAL A 13 -9.72 -12.15 -5.08
N LEU A 14 -9.62 -11.61 -6.29
CA LEU A 14 -9.38 -10.19 -6.55
C LEU A 14 -10.72 -9.53 -6.88
N THR A 15 -11.14 -8.59 -6.05
CA THR A 15 -12.41 -7.88 -6.19
C THR A 15 -12.15 -6.38 -6.31
N PRO A 16 -12.25 -5.81 -7.52
CA PRO A 16 -12.30 -4.39 -7.71
C PRO A 16 -13.63 -3.85 -7.20
N GLN A 17 -13.58 -2.76 -6.45
CA GLN A 17 -14.76 -2.06 -5.96
C GLN A 17 -14.47 -0.57 -5.86
N GLN A 18 -15.50 0.25 -5.69
CA GLN A 18 -15.31 1.64 -5.30
C GLN A 18 -15.18 1.71 -3.79
N ARG A 19 -14.21 2.48 -3.30
CA ARG A 19 -14.02 2.68 -1.86
C ARG A 19 -15.23 3.42 -1.30
N GLU A 20 -15.75 2.93 -0.17
CA GLU A 20 -16.90 3.56 0.49
C GLU A 20 -16.58 5.01 0.88
N GLY A 21 -17.47 5.93 0.52
CA GLY A 21 -17.35 7.35 0.86
C GLY A 21 -16.23 8.12 0.16
N GLY A 22 -15.58 7.55 -0.86
CA GLY A 22 -14.48 8.18 -1.59
C GLY A 22 -14.57 8.03 -3.11
N ASP A 23 -13.60 8.61 -3.82
CA ASP A 23 -13.45 8.58 -5.28
C ASP A 23 -12.34 7.61 -5.75
N LEU A 24 -11.75 6.87 -4.81
CA LEU A 24 -10.69 5.90 -5.07
C LEU A 24 -11.26 4.54 -5.45
N ALA A 25 -10.69 3.91 -6.47
CA ALA A 25 -10.86 2.48 -6.67
C ALA A 25 -10.18 1.70 -5.53
N GLU A 26 -10.76 0.57 -5.14
CA GLU A 26 -10.17 -0.34 -4.16
C GLU A 26 -10.07 -1.73 -4.77
N LEU A 27 -8.88 -2.32 -4.71
CA LEU A 27 -8.66 -3.71 -5.10
C LEU A 27 -8.51 -4.57 -3.85
N VAL A 28 -9.49 -5.43 -3.59
CA VAL A 28 -9.47 -6.37 -2.45
C VAL A 28 -8.92 -7.70 -2.90
N LEU A 29 -7.77 -8.11 -2.34
CA LEU A 29 -7.16 -9.43 -2.49
C LEU A 29 -7.51 -10.25 -1.26
N LYS A 30 -8.46 -11.16 -1.39
CA LYS A 30 -8.87 -12.07 -0.31
C LYS A 30 -8.23 -13.43 -0.49
N ALA A 31 -7.24 -13.72 0.36
CA ALA A 31 -6.59 -15.02 0.38
C ALA A 31 -7.59 -16.12 0.79
N LYS A 32 -7.39 -17.30 0.23
CA LYS A 32 -8.05 -18.56 0.60
C LYS A 32 -7.02 -19.53 1.13
N ASP A 33 -7.46 -20.49 1.92
CA ASP A 33 -6.60 -21.56 2.43
C ASP A 33 -6.30 -22.60 1.34
N ALA A 34 -5.52 -22.19 0.35
CA ALA A 34 -5.09 -23.01 -0.77
C ALA A 34 -3.65 -22.67 -1.17
N GLU A 35 -3.03 -23.53 -1.97
CA GLU A 35 -1.65 -23.37 -2.40
C GLU A 35 -1.50 -22.25 -3.44
N LEU A 36 -0.47 -21.42 -3.27
CA LEU A 36 -0.08 -20.40 -4.25
C LEU A 36 0.76 -21.07 -5.34
N THR A 37 0.19 -21.23 -6.54
CA THR A 37 0.91 -21.80 -7.68
C THR A 37 1.63 -20.72 -8.48
N ASP A 38 2.69 -21.09 -9.20
CA ASP A 38 3.40 -20.15 -10.07
C ASP A 38 2.47 -19.54 -11.13
N GLN A 39 1.63 -20.36 -11.77
CA GLN A 39 0.67 -19.88 -12.75
C GLN A 39 -0.35 -18.92 -12.13
N GLY A 40 -0.87 -19.27 -10.95
CA GLY A 40 -1.81 -18.45 -10.22
C GLY A 40 -1.22 -17.09 -9.84
N VAL A 41 0.05 -17.05 -9.41
CA VAL A 41 0.75 -15.79 -9.13
C VAL A 41 0.93 -14.96 -10.40
N THR A 42 1.25 -15.55 -11.55
CA THR A 42 1.25 -14.82 -12.84
C THR A 42 -0.10 -14.16 -13.10
N GLN A 43 -1.18 -14.93 -13.00
CA GLN A 43 -2.52 -14.44 -13.33
C GLN A 43 -2.96 -13.35 -12.36
N MET A 44 -2.58 -13.46 -11.08
CA MET A 44 -2.82 -12.45 -10.07
C MET A 44 -2.09 -11.14 -10.42
N THR A 45 -0.80 -11.20 -10.74
CA THR A 45 -0.01 -10.01 -11.09
C THR A 45 -0.47 -9.36 -12.38
N ASP A 46 -0.81 -10.15 -13.41
CA ASP A 46 -1.35 -9.64 -14.68
C ASP A 46 -2.72 -8.98 -14.49
N TYR A 47 -3.52 -9.47 -13.54
CA TYR A 47 -4.78 -8.84 -13.18
C TYR A 47 -4.57 -7.50 -12.48
N ILE A 48 -3.63 -7.43 -11.53
CA ILE A 48 -3.27 -6.16 -10.87
C ILE A 48 -2.80 -5.14 -11.90
N ASP A 49 -1.88 -5.53 -12.80
CA ASP A 49 -1.37 -4.63 -13.84
C ASP A 49 -2.50 -4.14 -14.77
N ARG A 50 -3.45 -5.01 -15.13
CA ARG A 50 -4.64 -4.59 -15.88
C ARG A 50 -5.53 -3.64 -15.09
N PHE A 51 -5.80 -3.93 -13.81
CA PHE A 51 -6.60 -3.08 -12.93
C PHE A 51 -6.05 -1.64 -12.90
N LEU A 52 -4.74 -1.47 -12.79
CA LEU A 52 -4.08 -0.16 -12.80
C LEU A 52 -4.32 0.66 -14.07
N GLY A 53 -4.65 0.00 -15.19
CA GLY A 53 -4.96 0.64 -16.46
C GLY A 53 -6.43 1.03 -16.66
N TYR A 54 -7.34 0.72 -15.72
CA TYR A 54 -8.75 1.07 -15.87
C TYR A 54 -9.01 2.56 -15.62
N GLU A 55 -9.91 3.15 -16.39
CA GLU A 55 -10.32 4.55 -16.21
C GLU A 55 -10.89 4.83 -14.82
N GLY A 56 -11.53 3.84 -14.19
CA GLY A 56 -12.01 3.93 -12.81
C GLY A 56 -10.91 4.14 -11.76
N VAL A 57 -9.63 4.06 -12.14
CA VAL A 57 -8.44 4.21 -11.26
C VAL A 57 -7.76 5.57 -11.44
N GLN A 58 -8.28 6.47 -12.30
CA GLN A 58 -7.63 7.74 -12.63
C GLN A 58 -7.43 8.70 -11.44
N ASN A 59 -8.25 8.60 -10.40
CA ASN A 59 -8.12 9.40 -9.18
C ASN A 59 -7.19 8.77 -8.13
N GLY A 60 -6.61 7.61 -8.45
CA GLY A 60 -5.85 6.79 -7.52
C GLY A 60 -6.58 5.52 -7.12
N PHE A 61 -5.89 4.69 -6.37
CA PHE A 61 -6.43 3.45 -5.85
C PHE A 61 -5.96 3.18 -4.43
N SER A 62 -6.59 2.18 -3.81
CA SER A 62 -6.12 1.53 -2.60
C SER A 62 -6.13 0.02 -2.78
N ILE A 63 -5.32 -0.69 -2.00
CA ILE A 63 -5.26 -2.14 -2.03
C ILE A 63 -5.52 -2.71 -0.63
N VAL A 64 -6.38 -3.72 -0.56
CA VAL A 64 -6.64 -4.48 0.66
C VAL A 64 -6.08 -5.89 0.49
N TYR A 65 -5.11 -6.26 1.33
CA TYR A 65 -4.60 -7.61 1.44
C TYR A 65 -5.26 -8.31 2.62
N ASP A 66 -6.34 -9.06 2.37
CA ASP A 66 -6.96 -9.91 3.38
C ASP A 66 -6.23 -11.27 3.45
N MET A 67 -5.31 -11.34 4.41
CA MET A 67 -4.35 -12.43 4.59
C MET A 67 -4.79 -13.42 5.68
N ARG A 68 -6.02 -13.30 6.20
CA ARG A 68 -6.52 -14.15 7.30
C ARG A 68 -6.45 -15.65 7.01
N PHE A 69 -6.58 -16.02 5.74
CA PHE A 69 -6.51 -17.40 5.26
C PHE A 69 -5.28 -17.68 4.38
N LEU A 70 -4.30 -16.78 4.36
CA LEU A 70 -3.09 -16.99 3.57
C LEU A 70 -2.26 -18.12 4.17
N ARG A 71 -1.94 -19.12 3.34
CA ARG A 71 -0.90 -20.11 3.65
C ARG A 71 0.48 -19.49 3.50
N VAL A 72 1.44 -19.93 4.32
CA VAL A 72 2.83 -19.45 4.23
C VAL A 72 3.36 -19.66 2.79
N PRO A 73 3.69 -18.59 2.05
CA PRO A 73 4.21 -18.74 0.69
C PRO A 73 5.62 -19.34 0.74
N SER A 74 5.99 -20.08 -0.32
CA SER A 74 7.38 -20.48 -0.47
C SER A 74 8.27 -19.26 -0.75
N MET A 75 9.55 -19.36 -0.40
CA MET A 75 10.51 -18.28 -0.71
C MET A 75 10.59 -17.98 -2.22
N LYS A 76 10.35 -18.98 -3.08
CA LYS A 76 10.26 -18.79 -4.53
C LYS A 76 9.14 -17.81 -4.91
N ILE A 77 7.95 -17.99 -4.35
CA ILE A 77 6.81 -17.08 -4.58
C ILE A 77 7.10 -15.68 -4.04
N VAL A 78 7.71 -15.58 -2.85
CA VAL A 78 8.09 -14.29 -2.27
C VAL A 78 9.08 -13.54 -3.16
N MET A 79 10.15 -14.21 -3.63
CA MET A 79 11.14 -13.59 -4.52
C MET A 79 10.51 -13.13 -5.83
N ARG A 80 9.59 -13.92 -6.38
CA ARG A 80 8.89 -13.57 -7.61
C ARG A 80 8.01 -12.33 -7.47
N LEU A 81 7.26 -12.21 -6.38
CA LEU A 81 6.47 -11.01 -6.10
C LEU A 81 7.37 -9.78 -5.89
N ALA A 82 8.54 -9.97 -5.26
CA ALA A 82 9.53 -8.91 -5.12
C ALA A 82 10.13 -8.48 -6.47
N GLU A 83 10.43 -9.44 -7.37
CA GLU A 83 10.90 -9.16 -8.73
C GLU A 83 9.85 -8.44 -9.56
N TRP A 84 8.58 -8.87 -9.49
CA TRP A 84 7.47 -8.13 -10.08
C TRP A 84 7.42 -6.71 -9.49
N GLY A 85 7.46 -6.53 -8.17
CA GLY A 85 7.42 -5.19 -7.56
C GLY A 85 8.56 -4.24 -7.98
N ARG A 86 9.69 -4.74 -8.50
CA ARG A 86 10.88 -3.94 -8.87
C ARG A 86 10.81 -3.25 -10.23
N ASP A 87 9.76 -3.49 -11.02
CA ASP A 87 9.57 -2.77 -12.28
C ASP A 87 9.47 -1.25 -12.02
N PRO A 88 10.29 -0.42 -12.70
CA PRO A 88 10.29 1.03 -12.47
C PRO A 88 8.96 1.71 -12.77
N ALA A 89 8.27 1.33 -13.86
CA ALA A 89 6.99 1.92 -14.25
C ALA A 89 5.89 1.55 -13.25
N ARG A 90 5.92 0.32 -12.73
CA ARG A 90 5.04 -0.09 -11.63
C ARG A 90 5.34 0.69 -10.36
N THR A 91 6.61 0.82 -10.00
CA THR A 91 7.04 1.56 -8.81
C THR A 91 6.54 3.01 -8.86
N GLU A 92 6.73 3.70 -9.98
CA GLU A 92 6.25 5.06 -10.20
C GLU A 92 4.72 5.15 -10.11
N THR A 93 4.01 4.19 -10.73
CA THR A 93 2.55 4.13 -10.67
C THR A 93 2.07 3.98 -9.23
N PHE A 94 2.64 3.06 -8.46
CA PHE A 94 2.27 2.87 -7.05
C PHE A 94 2.60 4.09 -6.19
N GLN A 95 3.76 4.70 -6.36
CA GLN A 95 4.13 5.91 -5.61
C GLN A 95 3.19 7.07 -5.87
N ARG A 96 2.75 7.25 -7.12
CA ARG A 96 1.87 8.35 -7.52
C ARG A 96 0.40 8.09 -7.18
N MET A 97 -0.08 6.87 -7.44
CA MET A 97 -1.51 6.55 -7.52
C MET A 97 -2.02 5.72 -6.34
N ASN A 98 -1.18 4.96 -5.65
CA ASN A 98 -1.62 4.19 -4.48
C ASN A 98 -1.75 5.13 -3.28
N LYS A 99 -2.97 5.33 -2.80
CA LYS A 99 -3.28 6.26 -1.70
C LYS A 99 -3.40 5.57 -0.35
N ALA A 100 -3.70 4.27 -0.33
CA ALA A 100 -3.78 3.52 0.91
C ALA A 100 -3.55 2.02 0.69
N CYS A 101 -2.90 1.39 1.66
CA CYS A 101 -2.77 -0.05 1.77
C CYS A 101 -3.41 -0.53 3.08
N LYS A 102 -4.23 -1.58 3.00
CA LYS A 102 -4.76 -2.26 4.19
C LYS A 102 -4.24 -3.69 4.20
N VAL A 103 -3.72 -4.14 5.34
CA VAL A 103 -3.31 -5.53 5.58
C VAL A 103 -4.22 -6.08 6.67
N VAL A 104 -5.10 -7.00 6.32
CA VAL A 104 -6.05 -7.62 7.26
C VAL A 104 -5.53 -8.99 7.66
N VAL A 105 -5.34 -9.22 8.96
CA VAL A 105 -4.87 -10.49 9.51
C VAL A 105 -5.75 -10.96 10.65
N THR A 106 -5.68 -12.24 11.01
CA THR A 106 -6.47 -12.75 12.14
C THR A 106 -5.98 -12.09 13.43
N GLU A 107 -6.91 -11.68 14.28
CA GLU A 107 -6.60 -11.15 15.60
C GLU A 107 -5.70 -12.10 16.42
N GLY A 108 -4.91 -11.51 17.33
CA GLY A 108 -4.08 -12.25 18.29
C GLY A 108 -2.63 -12.36 17.85
N LEU A 109 -2.07 -13.58 17.88
CA LEU A 109 -0.64 -13.79 17.62
C LEU A 109 -0.24 -13.37 16.19
N ARG A 110 -1.10 -13.62 15.19
CA ARG A 110 -0.84 -13.25 13.79
C ARG A 110 -0.74 -11.73 13.62
N THR A 111 -1.60 -10.94 14.27
CA THR A 111 -1.50 -9.47 14.26
C THR A 111 -0.20 -8.98 14.88
N ARG A 112 0.22 -9.55 16.02
CA ARG A 112 1.50 -9.18 16.67
C ARG A 112 2.70 -9.49 15.77
N LEU A 113 2.71 -10.66 15.13
CA LEU A 113 3.76 -11.05 14.18
C LEU A 113 3.76 -10.17 12.94
N ALA A 114 2.60 -9.92 12.33
CA ALA A 114 2.47 -9.05 11.17
C ALA A 114 2.94 -7.63 11.48
N LYS A 115 2.58 -7.08 12.65
CA LYS A 115 3.07 -5.78 13.11
C LYS A 115 4.60 -5.76 13.19
N GLY A 116 5.22 -6.78 13.80
CA GLY A 116 6.68 -6.86 13.92
C GLY A 116 7.38 -6.93 12.55
N ILE A 117 6.86 -7.77 11.64
CA ILE A 117 7.38 -7.91 10.27
C ILE A 117 7.26 -6.59 9.51
N LEU A 118 6.08 -5.98 9.49
CA LEU A 118 5.84 -4.71 8.79
C LEU A 118 6.67 -3.58 9.37
N THR A 119 6.80 -3.49 10.70
CA THR A 119 7.66 -2.50 11.36
C THR A 119 9.11 -2.65 10.91
N THR A 120 9.61 -3.88 10.88
CA THR A 120 11.00 -4.16 10.46
C THR A 120 11.20 -3.86 8.98
N PHE A 121 10.25 -4.27 8.14
CA PHE A 121 10.28 -4.00 6.71
C PHE A 121 10.26 -2.49 6.42
N PHE A 122 9.34 -1.75 7.05
CA PHE A 122 9.20 -0.30 6.88
C PHE A 122 10.33 0.52 7.49
N PHE A 123 11.10 -0.05 8.42
CA PHE A 123 12.35 0.55 8.87
C PHE A 123 13.42 0.57 7.76
N VAL A 124 13.42 -0.44 6.88
CA VAL A 124 14.39 -0.57 5.77
C VAL A 124 13.85 0.08 4.49
N CYS A 125 12.57 -0.09 4.21
CA CYS A 125 11.89 0.40 3.01
C CYS A 125 10.59 1.08 3.43
N PRO A 126 10.60 2.41 3.67
CA PRO A 126 9.43 3.13 4.15
C PRO A 126 8.18 2.90 3.27
N PRO A 127 6.98 2.90 3.85
CA PRO A 127 5.76 2.71 3.06
C PRO A 127 5.58 3.89 2.10
N VAL A 128 5.08 3.60 0.91
CA VAL A 128 4.86 4.63 -0.14
C VAL A 128 3.55 5.38 0.03
N CYS A 129 2.64 4.86 0.85
CA CYS A 129 1.32 5.42 1.13
C CYS A 129 0.88 5.02 2.54
N ASP A 130 -0.22 5.61 3.01
CA ASP A 130 -0.82 5.26 4.29
C ASP A 130 -1.12 3.77 4.36
N THR A 131 -0.47 3.08 5.31
CA THR A 131 -0.63 1.64 5.45
C THR A 131 -1.24 1.29 6.80
N TYR A 132 -2.31 0.51 6.78
CA TYR A 132 -3.07 0.10 7.96
C TYR A 132 -3.00 -1.40 8.15
N LEU A 133 -2.62 -1.85 9.35
CA LEU A 133 -2.75 -3.24 9.77
C LEU A 133 -4.01 -3.40 10.61
N LEU A 134 -4.96 -4.20 10.10
CA LEU A 134 -6.29 -4.39 10.63
C LEU A 134 -6.53 -5.87 11.01
N THR A 135 -7.57 -6.10 11.81
CA THR A 135 -7.99 -7.44 12.24
C THR A 135 -9.30 -7.91 11.62
N ALA A 136 -10.10 -6.97 11.11
CA ALA A 136 -11.27 -7.23 10.28
C ALA A 136 -11.26 -6.35 9.03
N ALA A 137 -11.98 -6.77 7.99
CA ALA A 137 -11.99 -6.07 6.70
C ALA A 137 -12.83 -4.78 6.71
N ASP A 138 -13.84 -4.76 7.56
CA ASP A 138 -14.77 -3.67 7.86
C ASP A 138 -14.32 -2.82 9.06
N GLN A 139 -13.20 -3.15 9.68
CA GLN A 139 -12.64 -2.37 10.78
C GLN A 139 -12.28 -0.96 10.29
N PRO A 140 -12.70 0.11 10.99
CA PRO A 140 -12.26 1.46 10.69
C PRO A 140 -10.74 1.61 10.72
N GLU A 141 -10.17 2.37 9.78
CA GLU A 141 -8.72 2.59 9.69
C GLU A 141 -8.13 3.22 10.96
N SER A 142 -8.91 4.06 11.66
CA SER A 142 -8.53 4.71 12.91
C SER A 142 -8.33 3.75 14.09
N GLU A 143 -8.84 2.53 14.00
CA GLU A 143 -8.68 1.49 15.02
C GLU A 143 -7.50 0.55 14.71
N GLY A 144 -6.88 0.70 13.54
CA GLY A 144 -5.76 -0.10 13.08
C GLY A 144 -4.39 0.35 13.60
N VAL A 145 -3.37 -0.47 13.34
CA VAL A 145 -1.98 -0.01 13.45
C VAL A 145 -1.61 0.74 12.18
N TYR A 146 -1.27 2.01 12.32
CA TYR A 146 -0.94 2.89 11.21
C TYR A 146 0.57 2.98 10.98
N PHE A 147 0.97 2.92 9.71
CA PHE A 147 2.32 3.16 9.22
C PHE A 147 2.27 4.30 8.20
N ALA A 148 2.77 5.46 8.59
CA ALA A 148 2.80 6.65 7.74
C ALA A 148 3.90 6.55 6.68
N PRO A 149 3.66 7.04 5.44
CA PRO A 149 4.73 7.29 4.51
C PRO A 149 5.69 8.35 5.08
N PRO A 150 6.98 8.35 4.68
CA PRO A 150 7.90 9.40 5.07
C PRO A 150 7.35 10.75 4.58
N SER A 151 7.36 11.76 5.44
CA SER A 151 6.96 13.12 5.06
C SER A 151 7.77 13.53 3.83
N GLN A 152 7.10 13.82 2.71
CA GLN A 152 7.76 14.49 1.61
C GLN A 152 8.22 15.83 2.16
N LYS A 153 9.54 16.02 2.29
CA LYS A 153 10.07 17.35 2.57
C LYS A 153 9.60 18.23 1.43
N THR A 154 8.64 19.09 1.72
CA THR A 154 8.33 20.20 0.84
C THR A 154 9.61 21.03 0.85
N ASP A 155 10.29 21.13 -0.28
CA ASP A 155 11.33 22.14 -0.46
C ASP A 155 10.60 23.51 -0.44
N GLU A 156 10.21 23.96 0.74
CA GLU A 156 9.91 25.37 0.95
C GLU A 156 11.22 26.10 0.65
N PRO A 157 11.24 27.05 -0.30
CA PRO A 157 12.43 27.84 -0.54
C PRO A 157 12.79 28.54 0.77
N GLU A 158 13.98 28.25 1.31
CA GLU A 158 14.57 29.05 2.40
C GLU A 158 14.60 30.49 1.90
N ASP A 159 13.78 31.34 2.50
CA ASP A 159 13.74 32.78 2.24
C ASP A 159 15.11 33.36 2.65
N PRO A 160 15.96 33.78 1.70
CA PRO A 160 17.32 34.24 2.01
C PRO A 160 17.35 35.64 2.63
N ASP A 161 16.19 36.29 2.78
CA ASP A 161 16.07 37.68 3.24
C ASP A 161 15.62 37.79 4.70
N ALA A 162 16.22 37.00 5.60
CA ALA A 162 16.26 37.36 7.02
C ALA A 162 17.31 38.48 7.21
N GLU A 163 16.84 39.70 7.00
CA GLU A 163 17.54 40.98 7.18
C GLU A 163 18.43 40.99 8.44
N GLU A 164 19.75 41.17 8.25
CA GLU A 164 20.66 41.64 9.29
C GLU A 164 20.38 43.13 9.54
N ASP A 165 19.42 43.40 10.44
CA ASP A 165 19.28 44.71 11.08
C ASP A 165 19.84 44.68 12.50
N GLU A 166 20.41 45.81 12.90
CA GLU A 166 20.95 46.19 14.21
C GLU A 166 22.46 45.97 14.47
N ASN A 167 23.28 46.93 14.05
CA ASN A 167 23.96 47.77 15.07
C ASN A 167 24.51 49.10 14.52
N ILE A 168 23.69 50.15 14.61
CA ILE A 168 24.17 51.53 14.78
C ILE A 168 23.46 52.05 16.04
N GLN A 169 24.19 52.36 17.13
CA GLN A 169 24.42 53.74 17.60
C GLN A 169 24.84 53.84 19.10
N GLY A 170 25.82 54.72 19.35
CA GLY A 170 26.04 55.42 20.64
C GLY A 170 27.26 54.92 21.42
N GLY A 171 28.26 55.72 21.82
CA GLY A 171 28.33 57.16 21.98
C GLY A 171 28.95 57.47 23.34
N THR A 172 30.23 57.86 23.39
CA THR A 172 30.84 58.99 24.12
C THR A 172 32.36 58.91 24.05
#